data_AF-A0A3M2E1V0-F1
#
_entry.id   AF-A0A3M2E1V0-F1
#
_cell.length_a   1.000
_cell.length_b   1.000
_cell.length_c   1.000
_cell.angle_alpha   90.00
_cell.angle_beta   90.00
_cell.angle_gamma   90.00
#
_symmetry.space_group_name_H-M   'P 1'
#
loop_
_entity.id
_entity.type
_entity.pdbx_description
1 polymer ?
#
loop_
_entity_poly.entity_id
_entity_poly.type
_entity_poly.pdbx_seq_one_letter_code
_entity_poly.pdbx_strand_id
1 'polypeptide(L)'
;MTDKRDKRDGDAGRPPEVSTSARGDAVRPATFPPDRWATPYVSKTHPPATVPPVDRVPVAGAAPDDDDGPPTEAAARAFLSRRFAAAGYRLVSDYAFSAPGVAVVLDGYDPDQRVGFAYVSHADADVVSDIGPAEELAFKQMFDTRDAFVLVVHDRDIDQLSTLEHRLDDFLAAVHRVRSRGR
;
A
#
# COMPACT_ATOMS: atom_id res chain seq x y z
N MET A 1 24.17 78.80 -21.69
CA MET A 1 22.79 78.40 -21.38
C MET A 1 22.88 77.34 -20.29
N THR A 2 22.77 77.69 -19.00
CA THR A 2 21.51 77.77 -18.20
C THR A 2 20.72 76.46 -18.34
N ASP A 3 20.32 75.74 -17.30
CA ASP A 3 19.85 76.17 -15.99
C ASP A 3 19.70 74.95 -15.03
N LYS A 4 19.95 75.20 -13.74
CA LYS A 4 19.33 74.70 -12.48
C LYS A 4 18.66 73.31 -12.42
N ARG A 5 19.11 72.45 -11.48
CA ARG A 5 18.64 72.26 -10.07
C ARG A 5 17.16 71.89 -9.90
N ASP A 6 16.91 70.71 -9.30
CA ASP A 6 16.07 70.49 -8.09
C ASP A 6 16.14 68.98 -7.74
N LYS A 7 17.05 68.50 -6.88
CA LYS A 7 16.92 68.31 -5.43
C LYS A 7 15.48 68.23 -4.88
N ARG A 8 15.00 67.00 -4.65
CA ARG A 8 14.12 66.71 -3.51
C ARG A 8 14.65 65.54 -2.71
N ASP A 9 14.96 65.87 -1.47
CA ASP A 9 15.22 65.00 -0.35
C ASP A 9 13.94 64.24 0.08
N GLY A 10 14.15 63.07 0.69
CA GLY A 10 13.34 62.59 1.81
C GLY A 10 12.17 61.67 1.47
N ASP A 11 12.35 60.37 1.75
CA ASP A 11 11.70 59.79 2.92
C ASP A 11 12.37 58.45 3.28
N ALA A 12 13.03 58.42 4.44
CA ALA A 12 13.58 57.22 5.04
C ALA A 12 12.45 56.49 5.79
N GLY A 13 11.65 55.74 5.04
CA GLY A 13 10.65 54.82 5.56
C GLY A 13 11.30 53.64 6.28
N ARG A 14 11.44 53.78 7.60
CA ARG A 14 11.82 52.77 8.58
C ARG A 14 11.11 51.41 8.33
N PRO A 15 11.81 50.27 8.30
CA PRO A 15 11.15 48.97 8.23
C PRO A 15 10.36 48.72 9.52
N PRO A 16 9.14 48.14 9.46
CA PRO A 16 8.49 47.66 10.66
C PRO A 16 9.29 46.48 11.22
N GLU A 17 9.83 46.68 12.42
CA GLU A 17 10.33 45.63 13.30
C GLU A 17 9.17 44.66 13.59
N VAL A 18 9.18 43.51 12.92
CA VAL A 18 8.28 42.42 13.29
C VAL A 18 8.88 41.75 14.52
N SER A 19 8.37 42.18 15.67
CA SER A 19 8.71 41.66 16.99
C SER A 19 8.53 40.15 17.04
N THR A 20 9.61 39.50 17.47
CA THR A 20 9.63 38.16 18.03
C THR A 20 8.70 38.08 19.23
N SER A 21 7.67 37.23 19.15
CA SER A 21 6.97 36.71 20.32
C SER A 21 7.08 35.20 20.31
N ALA A 22 7.97 34.71 21.17
CA ALA A 22 8.00 33.35 21.65
C ALA A 22 6.72 33.04 22.43
N ARG A 23 6.04 31.97 22.04
CA ARG A 23 5.21 31.06 22.84
C ARG A 23 5.06 29.84 21.92
N GLY A 24 5.82 28.77 22.12
CA GLY A 24 5.74 27.96 23.32
C GLY A 24 4.46 27.12 23.31
N ASP A 25 4.04 26.62 22.15
CA ASP A 25 3.05 25.54 22.09
C ASP A 25 3.81 24.23 21.91
N ALA A 26 4.08 23.59 23.04
CA ALA A 26 4.46 22.20 23.07
C ALA A 26 3.33 21.43 22.39
N VAL A 27 3.58 21.01 21.14
CA VAL A 27 2.76 19.99 20.49
C VAL A 27 2.85 18.76 21.40
N ARG A 28 1.84 18.61 22.24
CA ARG A 28 1.62 17.38 23.00
C ARG A 28 1.55 16.29 21.94
N PRO A 29 2.37 15.23 21.99
CA PRO A 29 2.09 14.07 21.16
C PRO A 29 0.68 13.63 21.53
N ALA A 30 -0.20 13.58 20.53
CA ALA A 30 -1.50 12.94 20.68
C ALA A 30 -1.21 11.55 21.22
N THR A 31 -1.44 11.38 22.52
CA THR A 31 -1.34 10.10 23.19
C THR A 31 -2.57 9.36 22.72
N PHE A 32 -2.47 8.71 21.56
CA PHE A 32 -3.48 7.78 21.10
C PHE A 32 -3.55 6.68 22.16
N PRO A 33 -4.71 6.44 22.77
CA PRO A 33 -4.85 5.35 23.72
C PRO A 33 -4.54 4.03 22.99
N PRO A 34 -3.67 3.16 23.53
CA PRO A 34 -3.28 1.92 22.86
C PRO A 34 -4.38 0.84 22.81
N ASP A 35 -5.64 1.13 23.12
CA ASP A 35 -6.51 0.07 23.65
C ASP A 35 -8.02 0.19 23.36
N ARG A 36 -8.43 0.57 22.14
CA ARG A 36 -9.89 0.69 21.83
C ARG A 36 -10.41 0.24 20.46
N TRP A 37 -9.73 -0.66 19.76
CA TRP A 37 -10.31 -1.26 18.55
C TRP A 37 -10.12 -2.78 18.41
N ALA A 38 -9.93 -3.48 19.53
CA ALA A 38 -10.32 -4.88 19.63
C ALA A 38 -11.86 -5.01 19.62
N THR A 39 -12.49 -4.60 18.53
CA THR A 39 -13.77 -5.22 18.16
C THR A 39 -13.43 -6.64 17.73
N PRO A 40 -14.09 -7.68 18.25
CA PRO A 40 -13.93 -9.01 17.71
C PRO A 40 -14.42 -8.95 16.27
N TYR A 41 -13.49 -8.98 15.32
CA TYR A 41 -13.82 -9.34 13.95
C TYR A 41 -14.46 -10.72 14.07
N VAL A 42 -15.78 -10.77 13.88
CA VAL A 42 -16.52 -12.03 13.85
C VAL A 42 -16.00 -12.75 12.63
N SER A 43 -14.99 -13.58 12.84
CA SER A 43 -14.61 -14.62 11.91
C SER A 43 -15.90 -15.35 11.59
N LYS A 44 -16.39 -15.21 10.37
CA LYS A 44 -17.38 -16.15 9.84
C LYS A 44 -16.70 -17.51 9.91
N THR A 45 -16.96 -18.26 10.97
CA THR A 45 -16.58 -19.65 11.10
C THR A 45 -17.24 -20.36 9.94
N HIS A 46 -16.47 -20.59 8.89
CA HIS A 46 -16.76 -21.64 7.94
C HIS A 46 -16.91 -22.94 8.75
N PRO A 47 -17.97 -23.74 8.54
CA PRO A 47 -18.00 -25.08 9.08
C PRO A 47 -16.75 -25.84 8.59
N PRO A 48 -16.14 -26.72 9.41
CA PRO A 48 -15.02 -27.52 8.95
C PRO A 48 -15.50 -28.32 7.73
N ALA A 49 -14.88 -28.06 6.59
CA ALA A 49 -15.06 -28.89 5.41
C ALA A 49 -14.69 -30.32 5.81
N THR A 50 -15.67 -31.23 5.77
CA THR A 50 -15.49 -32.66 5.92
C THR A 50 -14.33 -33.10 5.04
N VAL A 51 -13.22 -33.48 5.65
CA VAL A 51 -12.02 -33.98 4.96
C VAL A 51 -12.40 -35.30 4.29
N PRO A 52 -12.46 -35.39 2.95
CA PRO A 52 -12.58 -36.69 2.29
C PRO A 52 -11.27 -37.46 2.47
N PRO A 53 -11.30 -38.81 2.46
CA PRO A 53 -10.11 -39.62 2.68
C PRO A 53 -9.06 -39.34 1.59
N VAL A 54 -7.83 -39.14 2.04
CA VAL A 54 -6.62 -39.03 1.22
C VAL A 54 -6.39 -40.35 0.48
N ASP A 55 -6.79 -40.39 -0.78
CA ASP A 55 -6.30 -41.38 -1.74
C ASP A 55 -5.34 -40.71 -2.73
N ARG A 56 -4.34 -41.51 -3.12
CA ARG A 56 -2.98 -41.08 -3.49
C ARG A 56 -2.86 -40.27 -4.79
N VAL A 57 -1.85 -39.40 -4.75
CA VAL A 57 -1.09 -38.69 -5.80
C VAL A 57 -1.07 -39.35 -7.19
N PRO A 58 -1.07 -38.53 -8.25
CA PRO A 58 -0.05 -38.66 -9.29
C PRO A 58 0.82 -37.40 -9.36
N VAL A 59 2.13 -37.60 -9.19
CA VAL A 59 3.17 -36.69 -9.71
C VAL A 59 3.04 -36.72 -11.23
N ALA A 60 2.63 -35.59 -11.82
CA ALA A 60 2.84 -35.27 -13.22
C ALA A 60 2.67 -33.77 -13.39
N GLY A 61 3.68 -33.11 -13.96
CA GLY A 61 3.64 -31.69 -14.27
C GLY A 61 2.56 -31.35 -15.27
N ALA A 62 1.40 -30.93 -14.77
CA ALA A 62 0.57 -29.99 -15.49
C ALA A 62 1.11 -28.60 -15.09
N ALA A 63 1.86 -27.97 -15.99
CA ALA A 63 1.77 -26.52 -16.06
C ALA A 63 0.27 -26.21 -16.13
N PRO A 64 -0.27 -25.25 -15.35
CA PRO A 64 -1.65 -24.86 -15.54
C PRO A 64 -1.79 -24.52 -17.02
N ASP A 65 -2.69 -25.25 -17.69
CA ASP A 65 -3.07 -24.97 -19.06
C ASP A 65 -3.26 -23.45 -19.22
N ASP A 66 -2.90 -22.93 -20.38
CA ASP A 66 -3.15 -21.57 -20.82
C ASP A 66 -4.67 -21.30 -20.80
N ASP A 67 -5.23 -21.12 -19.59
CA ASP A 67 -6.58 -20.63 -19.38
C ASP A 67 -6.52 -19.17 -19.82
N ASP A 68 -6.91 -18.92 -21.07
CA ASP A 68 -6.91 -17.63 -21.78
C ASP A 68 -7.81 -16.56 -21.11
N GLY A 69 -8.29 -16.81 -19.90
CA GLY A 69 -9.20 -15.98 -19.13
C GLY A 69 -8.58 -15.36 -17.87
N PRO A 70 -9.33 -14.45 -17.23
CA PRO A 70 -8.89 -13.81 -16.00
C PRO A 70 -8.75 -14.85 -14.88
N PRO A 71 -7.66 -14.80 -14.09
CA PRO A 71 -7.49 -15.72 -12.99
C PRO A 71 -8.56 -15.49 -11.93
N THR A 72 -9.05 -16.56 -11.32
CA THR A 72 -9.88 -16.44 -10.10
C THR A 72 -9.08 -15.77 -8.98
N GLU A 73 -9.76 -15.13 -8.03
CA GLU A 73 -9.10 -14.51 -6.85
C GLU A 73 -8.18 -15.52 -6.14
N ALA A 74 -8.67 -16.73 -5.89
CA ALA A 74 -7.87 -17.77 -5.24
C ALA A 74 -6.61 -18.14 -6.03
N ALA A 75 -6.71 -18.24 -7.36
CA ALA A 75 -5.57 -18.51 -8.23
C ALA A 75 -4.57 -17.34 -8.22
N ALA A 76 -5.07 -16.10 -8.31
CA ALA A 76 -4.25 -14.89 -8.26
C ALA A 76 -3.51 -14.75 -6.91
N ARG A 77 -4.20 -14.93 -5.78
CA ARG A 77 -3.61 -14.89 -4.44
C ARG A 77 -2.55 -15.96 -4.24
N ALA A 78 -2.81 -17.19 -4.70
CA ALA A 78 -1.84 -18.29 -4.63
C ALA A 78 -0.60 -18.01 -5.50
N PHE A 79 -0.81 -17.47 -6.71
CA PHE A 79 0.27 -17.05 -7.61
C PHE A 79 1.14 -15.97 -6.97
N LEU A 80 0.55 -14.87 -6.51
CA LEU A 80 1.25 -13.77 -5.87
C LEU A 80 2.05 -14.25 -4.64
N SER A 81 1.41 -15.01 -3.75
CA SER A 81 2.06 -15.54 -2.55
C SER A 81 3.32 -16.35 -2.87
N ARG A 82 3.23 -17.25 -3.86
CA ARG A 82 4.38 -18.07 -4.30
C ARG A 82 5.50 -17.19 -4.88
N ARG A 83 5.16 -16.19 -5.68
CA ARG A 83 6.15 -15.31 -6.32
C ARG A 83 6.84 -14.39 -5.32
N PHE A 84 6.11 -13.81 -4.38
CA PHE A 84 6.71 -13.04 -3.27
C PHE A 84 7.62 -13.92 -2.41
N ALA A 85 7.20 -15.15 -2.09
CA ALA A 85 8.06 -16.10 -1.37
C ALA A 85 9.34 -16.45 -2.16
N ALA A 86 9.23 -16.65 -3.48
CA ALA A 86 10.38 -16.88 -4.35
C ALA A 86 11.34 -15.67 -4.41
N ALA A 87 10.82 -14.44 -4.24
CA ALA A 87 11.61 -13.22 -4.10
C ALA A 87 12.20 -13.02 -2.69
N GLY A 88 11.95 -13.95 -1.75
CA GLY A 88 12.53 -13.96 -0.40
C GLY A 88 11.70 -13.28 0.68
N TYR A 89 10.46 -12.89 0.39
CA TYR A 89 9.56 -12.30 1.38
C TYR A 89 8.85 -13.38 2.22
N ARG A 90 8.57 -13.07 3.48
CA ARG A 90 7.83 -13.92 4.42
C ARG A 90 6.45 -13.32 4.66
N LEU A 91 5.53 -13.56 3.74
CA LEU A 91 4.18 -13.01 3.84
C LEU A 91 3.37 -13.71 4.94
N VAL A 92 2.65 -12.90 5.70
CA VAL A 92 1.54 -13.29 6.56
C VAL A 92 0.25 -13.06 5.78
N SER A 93 -0.56 -14.10 5.60
CA SER A 93 -1.87 -14.00 4.95
C SER A 93 -2.89 -13.25 5.81
N ASP A 94 -3.85 -12.60 5.16
CA ASP A 94 -4.96 -11.87 5.80
C ASP A 94 -4.49 -10.92 6.91
N TYR A 95 -3.42 -10.17 6.60
CA TYR A 95 -2.74 -9.31 7.55
C TYR A 95 -3.54 -8.02 7.78
N ALA A 96 -3.97 -7.80 9.03
CA ALA A 96 -4.60 -6.55 9.44
C ALA A 96 -3.59 -5.40 9.42
N PHE A 97 -3.57 -4.65 8.32
CA PHE A 97 -2.66 -3.53 8.11
C PHE A 97 -3.27 -2.24 8.65
N SER A 98 -2.49 -1.49 9.42
CA SER A 98 -2.89 -0.19 9.92
C SER A 98 -1.75 0.82 9.83
N ALA A 99 -2.06 1.98 9.26
CA ALA A 99 -1.20 3.15 9.16
C ALA A 99 -2.05 4.41 9.32
N PRO A 100 -1.45 5.61 9.51
CA PRO A 100 -2.21 6.85 9.59
C PRO A 100 -3.14 7.02 8.38
N GLY A 101 -4.46 6.98 8.62
CA GLY A 101 -5.47 7.15 7.58
C GLY A 101 -5.80 5.89 6.76
N VAL A 102 -5.25 4.72 7.09
CA VAL A 102 -5.54 3.43 6.41
C VAL A 102 -5.70 2.32 7.43
N ALA A 103 -6.80 1.57 7.33
CA ALA A 103 -7.01 0.35 8.09
C ALA A 103 -7.72 -0.67 7.19
N VAL A 104 -6.96 -1.66 6.70
CA VAL A 104 -7.44 -2.66 5.74
C VAL A 104 -6.84 -4.04 6.04
N VAL A 105 -7.43 -5.09 5.50
CA VAL A 105 -6.83 -6.43 5.51
C VAL A 105 -6.10 -6.65 4.19
N LEU A 106 -4.81 -6.97 4.25
CA LEU A 106 -4.00 -7.32 3.08
C LEU A 106 -3.98 -8.83 2.89
N ASP A 107 -4.11 -9.30 1.65
CA ASP A 107 -4.08 -10.74 1.33
C ASP A 107 -2.74 -11.40 1.67
N GLY A 108 -1.65 -10.63 1.63
CA GLY A 108 -0.33 -11.07 2.06
C GLY A 108 0.60 -9.91 2.37
N TYR A 109 1.24 -9.91 3.54
CA TYR A 109 2.16 -8.85 3.95
C TYR A 109 3.33 -9.38 4.78
N ASP A 110 4.55 -8.97 4.44
CA ASP A 110 5.78 -9.19 5.23
C ASP A 110 6.03 -7.96 6.10
N PRO A 111 5.81 -8.02 7.43
CA PRO A 111 5.98 -6.87 8.31
C PRO A 111 7.45 -6.51 8.57
N ASP A 112 8.37 -7.46 8.44
CA ASP A 112 9.81 -7.21 8.61
C ASP A 112 10.35 -6.38 7.45
N GLN A 113 9.93 -6.75 6.24
CA GLN A 113 10.32 -6.06 5.02
C GLN A 113 9.36 -4.93 4.66
N ARG A 114 8.18 -4.85 5.26
CA ARG A 114 7.11 -3.89 4.93
C ARG A 114 6.67 -3.95 3.47
N VAL A 115 6.55 -5.16 2.93
CA VAL A 115 6.16 -5.42 1.53
C VAL A 115 4.96 -6.36 1.51
N GLY A 116 3.96 -6.09 0.69
CA GLY A 116 2.84 -7.00 0.51
C GLY A 116 1.97 -6.69 -0.69
N PHE A 117 0.80 -7.32 -0.72
CA PHE A 117 -0.17 -7.15 -1.79
C PHE A 117 -1.61 -7.27 -1.30
N ALA A 118 -2.52 -6.71 -2.09
CA ALA A 118 -3.95 -6.96 -2.02
C ALA A 118 -4.52 -7.16 -3.43
N TYR A 119 -5.39 -8.15 -3.59
CA TYR A 119 -6.10 -8.46 -4.82
C TYR A 119 -7.58 -8.14 -4.64
N VAL A 120 -8.04 -7.08 -5.29
CA VAL A 120 -9.39 -6.55 -5.19
C VAL A 120 -10.25 -7.18 -6.29
N SER A 121 -11.16 -8.08 -5.90
CA SER A 121 -12.17 -8.61 -6.81
C SER A 121 -13.41 -7.71 -6.86
N HIS A 122 -13.96 -7.53 -8.07
CA HIS A 122 -15.21 -6.82 -8.33
C HIS A 122 -16.30 -7.76 -8.85
N ALA A 123 -16.07 -9.08 -8.83
CA ALA A 123 -16.98 -10.10 -9.35
C ALA A 123 -18.34 -10.12 -8.62
N ASP A 124 -18.34 -9.77 -7.34
CA ASP A 124 -19.55 -9.62 -6.54
C ASP A 124 -19.81 -8.12 -6.30
N ALA A 125 -20.79 -7.55 -7.00
CA ALA A 125 -21.17 -6.14 -6.87
C ALA A 125 -21.61 -5.72 -5.45
N ASP A 126 -21.84 -6.69 -4.56
CA ASP A 126 -22.20 -6.51 -3.16
C ASP A 126 -21.00 -6.61 -2.19
N VAL A 127 -19.80 -6.94 -2.68
CA VAL A 127 -18.57 -6.96 -1.88
C VAL A 127 -17.95 -5.57 -1.92
N VAL A 128 -18.18 -4.80 -0.87
CA VAL A 128 -17.43 -3.58 -0.60
C VAL A 128 -15.99 -3.99 -0.31
N SER A 129 -15.08 -3.75 -1.26
CA SER A 129 -13.64 -3.82 -1.00
C SER A 129 -13.27 -2.78 0.04
N ASP A 130 -12.50 -3.19 1.06
CA ASP A 130 -11.93 -2.26 2.06
C ASP A 130 -10.88 -1.31 1.44
N ILE A 131 -10.45 -1.57 0.20
CA ILE A 131 -9.51 -0.75 -0.55
C ILE A 131 -10.26 0.03 -1.62
N GLY A 132 -10.38 1.35 -1.41
CA GLY A 132 -10.86 2.30 -2.39
C GLY A 132 -9.79 3.34 -2.78
N PRO A 133 -10.19 4.40 -3.49
CA PRO A 133 -9.25 5.40 -4.01
C PRO A 133 -8.43 6.12 -2.93
N ALA A 134 -8.97 6.27 -1.71
CA ALA A 134 -8.27 6.93 -0.61
C ALA A 134 -7.13 6.05 -0.08
N GLU A 135 -7.39 4.75 0.09
CA GLU A 135 -6.42 3.77 0.56
C GLU A 135 -5.32 3.56 -0.48
N GLU A 136 -5.65 3.46 -1.77
CA GLU A 136 -4.67 3.41 -2.86
C GLU A 136 -3.75 4.64 -2.87
N LEU A 137 -4.32 5.83 -2.70
CA LEU A 137 -3.51 7.06 -2.62
C LEU A 137 -2.58 7.04 -1.41
N ALA A 138 -3.05 6.55 -0.27
CA ALA A 138 -2.23 6.42 0.93
C ALA A 138 -1.10 5.38 0.74
N PHE A 139 -1.37 4.23 0.10
CA PHE A 139 -0.31 3.27 -0.24
C PHE A 139 0.73 3.87 -1.19
N LYS A 140 0.29 4.66 -2.17
CA LYS A 140 1.21 5.39 -3.06
C LYS A 140 2.09 6.36 -2.25
N GLN A 141 1.52 7.10 -1.31
CA GLN A 141 2.29 8.00 -0.44
C GLN A 141 3.31 7.24 0.40
N MET A 142 2.91 6.10 0.99
CA MET A 142 3.82 5.23 1.75
C MET A 142 4.95 4.68 0.88
N PHE A 143 4.69 4.38 -0.40
CA PHE A 143 5.70 3.96 -1.35
C PHE A 143 6.73 5.09 -1.58
N ASP A 144 6.24 6.32 -1.80
CA ASP A 144 7.06 7.51 -2.02
C ASP A 144 7.92 7.86 -0.79
N THR A 145 7.38 7.71 0.42
CA THR A 145 8.11 7.91 1.70
C THR A 145 8.93 6.70 2.14
N ARG A 146 8.80 5.55 1.46
CA ARG A 146 9.44 4.27 1.78
C ARG A 146 8.99 3.66 3.11
N ASP A 147 7.82 4.05 3.59
CA ASP A 147 7.25 3.52 4.84
C ASP A 147 6.70 2.10 4.66
N ALA A 148 6.06 1.82 3.52
CA ALA A 148 5.57 0.50 3.13
C ALA A 148 5.47 0.41 1.60
N PHE A 149 5.56 -0.81 1.08
CA PHE A 149 5.40 -1.09 -0.35
C PHE A 149 4.27 -2.10 -0.53
N VAL A 150 3.11 -1.65 -0.98
CA VAL A 150 1.94 -2.52 -1.17
C VAL A 150 1.52 -2.50 -2.64
N LEU A 151 1.43 -3.69 -3.24
CA LEU A 151 0.89 -3.87 -4.59
C LEU A 151 -0.62 -4.08 -4.49
N VAL A 152 -1.40 -3.13 -4.98
CA VAL A 152 -2.86 -3.29 -5.14
C VAL A 152 -3.15 -3.73 -6.56
N VAL A 153 -3.88 -4.82 -6.72
CA VAL A 153 -4.27 -5.39 -8.02
C VAL A 153 -5.78 -5.49 -8.10
N HIS A 154 -6.40 -4.91 -9.12
CA HIS A 154 -7.82 -5.07 -9.37
C HIS A 154 -8.03 -6.17 -10.42
N ASP A 155 -8.97 -7.09 -10.19
CA ASP A 155 -9.28 -8.18 -11.15
C ASP A 155 -9.65 -7.67 -12.55
N ARG A 156 -10.38 -6.54 -12.65
CA ARG A 156 -10.72 -5.89 -13.91
C ARG A 156 -9.51 -5.42 -14.73
N ASP A 157 -8.35 -5.27 -14.10
CA ASP A 157 -7.10 -4.91 -14.77
C ASP A 157 -6.30 -6.14 -15.22
N ILE A 158 -6.72 -7.34 -14.80
CA ILE A 158 -6.02 -8.60 -15.03
C ILE A 158 -6.90 -9.48 -15.91
N ASP A 159 -6.66 -9.38 -17.21
CA ASP A 159 -7.27 -10.24 -18.23
C ASP A 159 -6.65 -11.63 -18.28
N GLN A 160 -5.37 -11.75 -17.93
CA GLN A 160 -4.61 -13.00 -17.96
C GLN A 160 -3.58 -13.06 -16.82
N LEU A 161 -3.16 -14.27 -16.47
CA LEU A 161 -2.13 -14.48 -15.44
C LEU A 161 -0.79 -13.83 -15.82
N SER A 162 -0.45 -13.78 -17.11
CA SER A 162 0.74 -13.11 -17.62
C SER A 162 0.75 -11.61 -17.31
N THR A 163 -0.40 -10.93 -17.38
CA THR A 163 -0.53 -9.51 -17.00
C THR A 163 -0.24 -9.31 -15.51
N LEU A 164 -0.71 -10.23 -14.66
CA LEU A 164 -0.42 -10.22 -13.22
C LEU A 164 1.07 -10.43 -12.94
N GLU A 165 1.71 -11.35 -13.67
CA GLU A 165 3.14 -11.62 -13.57
C GLU A 165 3.97 -10.38 -13.89
N HIS A 166 3.72 -9.74 -15.03
CA HIS A 166 4.45 -8.52 -15.42
C HIS A 166 4.28 -7.40 -14.39
N ARG A 167 3.05 -7.17 -13.90
CA ARG A 167 2.78 -6.17 -12.85
C ARG A 167 3.57 -6.46 -11.57
N LEU A 168 3.64 -7.73 -11.16
CA LEU A 168 4.41 -8.11 -9.98
C LEU A 168 5.91 -7.88 -10.19
N ASP A 169 6.45 -8.30 -11.33
CA ASP A 169 7.87 -8.15 -11.64
C ASP A 169 8.28 -6.66 -11.69
N ASP A 170 7.45 -5.80 -12.29
CA ASP A 170 7.64 -4.35 -12.30
C ASP A 170 7.62 -3.76 -10.88
N PHE A 171 6.68 -4.19 -10.05
CA PHE A 171 6.59 -3.76 -8.66
C PHE A 171 7.85 -4.16 -7.88
N LEU A 172 8.28 -5.41 -7.97
CA LEU A 172 9.48 -5.89 -7.27
C LEU A 172 10.73 -5.14 -7.74
N ALA A 173 10.87 -4.90 -9.05
CA ALA A 173 11.96 -4.11 -9.60
C ALA A 173 11.96 -2.67 -9.07
N ALA A 174 10.78 -2.05 -8.94
CA ALA A 174 10.63 -0.72 -8.37
C ALA A 174 11.02 -0.68 -6.88
N VAL A 175 10.57 -1.65 -6.08
CA VAL A 175 10.96 -1.78 -4.66
C VAL A 175 12.48 -1.90 -4.52
N HIS A 176 13.12 -2.77 -5.32
CA HIS A 176 14.58 -2.92 -5.31
C HIS A 176 15.30 -1.62 -5.68
N ARG A 177 14.81 -0.90 -6.70
CA ARG A 177 15.38 0.39 -7.14
C ARG A 177 15.28 1.48 -6.08
N VAL A 178 14.15 1.56 -5.38
CA VAL A 178 13.95 2.56 -4.32
C VAL A 178 14.86 2.27 -3.12
N ARG A 179 15.02 0.99 -2.75
CA ARG A 179 15.87 0.56 -1.63
C ARG A 179 17.36 0.73 -1.92
N SER A 180 17.80 0.48 -3.15
CA SER A 180 19.22 0.60 -3.52
C SER A 180 19.71 2.05 -3.57
N ARG A 181 18.82 3.02 -3.82
CA ARG A 181 19.14 4.46 -3.82
C ARG A 181 19.24 5.10 -2.44
N GLY A 182 18.96 4.35 -1.36
CA GLY A 182 19.00 4.82 0.02
C GLY A 182 20.21 4.37 0.83
N ARG A 183 21.16 3.66 0.22
CA ARG A 183 22.48 3.34 0.79
C ARG A 183 23.55 4.23 0.18
#